data_AF-K1TPK3-F1
#
_entry.id   AF-K1TPK3-F1
#
_cell.length_a   1.000
_cell.length_b   1.000
_cell.length_c   1.000
_cell.angle_alpha   90.00
_cell.angle_beta   90.00
_cell.angle_gamma   90.00
#
_symmetry.space_group_name_H-M   'P 1'
#
loop_
_entity.id
_entity.type
_entity.pdbx_description
1 polymer ?
#
loop_
_entity_poly.entity_id
_entity_poly.type
_entity_poly.pdbx_seq_one_letter_code
_entity_poly.pdbx_strand_id
1 'polypeptide(L)'
;VLGMLKYFNMHNNKEDKVKLIFLPCYLTGDDGIINKSYYDVVLGNDLCIYPSYYEPWGYTPLEAVAFKVPCITTDLAGFGLWANSEKGSYSEIEDGVKVIKRTDYNYSEVADAIKDTVAKYSGFTKTQVNKCRKNAEILSEKALWKHFIEYYYDAYDFALRKAEVRMKK
;
A
#
# COMPACT_ATOMS: atom_id res chain seq x y z
N VAL A 1 -18.29 -7.58 4.51
CA VAL A 1 -17.31 -8.64 4.17
C VAL A 1 -17.96 -10.01 4.01
N LEU A 2 -18.50 -10.62 5.07
CA LEU A 2 -19.06 -11.99 5.01
C LEU A 2 -20.12 -12.22 3.92
N GLY A 3 -21.00 -11.24 3.66
CA GLY A 3 -21.99 -11.34 2.57
C GLY A 3 -21.37 -11.43 1.18
N MET A 4 -20.28 -10.70 0.92
CA MET A 4 -19.56 -10.76 -0.36
C MET A 4 -18.83 -12.10 -0.52
N LEU A 5 -18.26 -12.62 0.56
CA LEU A 5 -17.61 -13.94 0.55
C LEU A 5 -18.60 -15.04 0.19
N LYS A 6 -19.80 -14.99 0.79
CA LYS A 6 -20.89 -15.90 0.47
C LYS A 6 -21.35 -15.75 -0.99
N TYR A 7 -21.49 -14.51 -1.47
CA TYR A 7 -21.88 -14.22 -2.85
C TYR A 7 -20.91 -14.82 -3.87
N PHE A 8 -19.61 -14.74 -3.60
CA PHE A 8 -18.56 -15.33 -4.45
C PHE A 8 -18.24 -16.81 -4.14
N ASN A 9 -19.06 -17.47 -3.32
CA ASN A 9 -18.89 -18.88 -2.95
C ASN A 9 -17.51 -19.21 -2.33
N MET A 10 -16.95 -18.29 -1.54
CA MET A 10 -15.66 -18.46 -0.89
C MET A 10 -15.82 -19.18 0.46
N HIS A 11 -15.70 -20.52 0.44
CA HIS A 11 -15.94 -21.38 1.60
C HIS A 11 -14.71 -22.15 2.09
N ASN A 12 -13.52 -21.92 1.51
CA ASN A 12 -12.29 -22.66 1.81
C ASN A 12 -12.44 -24.17 1.62
N ASN A 13 -13.21 -24.60 0.62
CA ASN A 13 -13.35 -26.00 0.29
C ASN A 13 -11.98 -26.59 -0.04
N LYS A 14 -11.81 -27.91 0.04
CA LYS A 14 -10.50 -28.57 -0.09
C LYS A 14 -9.81 -28.21 -1.41
N GLU A 15 -10.56 -28.13 -2.49
CA GLU A 15 -10.14 -27.83 -3.85
C GLU A 15 -9.78 -26.35 -4.11
N ASP A 16 -10.19 -25.42 -3.24
CA ASP A 16 -9.90 -24.00 -3.43
C ASP A 16 -8.40 -23.73 -3.33
N LYS A 17 -7.80 -23.11 -4.36
CA LYS A 17 -6.37 -22.77 -4.35
C LYS A 17 -6.05 -21.55 -3.50
N VAL A 18 -7.02 -20.67 -3.30
CA VAL A 18 -6.92 -19.47 -2.45
C VAL A 18 -7.81 -19.69 -1.24
N LYS A 19 -7.22 -19.58 -0.05
CA LYS A 19 -7.96 -19.66 1.22
C LYS A 19 -8.11 -18.27 1.80
N LEU A 20 -9.21 -18.06 2.52
CA LEU A 20 -9.54 -16.79 3.14
C LEU A 20 -9.73 -16.96 4.64
N ILE A 21 -9.06 -16.09 5.40
CA ILE A 21 -9.24 -15.97 6.84
C ILE A 21 -9.64 -14.52 7.10
N PHE A 22 -10.85 -14.31 7.62
CA PHE A 22 -11.32 -12.99 8.02
C PHE A 22 -11.14 -12.83 9.53
N LEU A 23 -10.31 -11.88 9.95
CA LEU A 23 -10.03 -11.56 11.35
C LEU A 23 -10.66 -10.20 11.69
N PRO A 24 -11.84 -10.16 12.34
CA PRO A 24 -12.52 -8.91 12.69
C PRO A 24 -12.03 -8.34 14.04
N CYS A 25 -10.72 -8.36 14.28
CA CYS A 25 -10.11 -7.83 15.50
C CYS A 25 -8.76 -7.17 15.17
N TYR A 26 -8.30 -6.30 16.07
CA TYR A 26 -6.96 -5.73 15.97
C TYR A 26 -5.91 -6.76 16.42
N LEU A 27 -4.76 -6.73 15.76
CA LEU A 27 -3.61 -7.59 16.05
C LEU A 27 -2.75 -6.96 17.14
N THR A 28 -3.20 -7.06 18.39
CA THR A 28 -2.55 -6.46 19.57
C THR A 28 -1.46 -7.35 20.19
N GLY A 29 -1.35 -8.61 19.76
CA GLY A 29 -0.40 -9.60 20.31
C GLY A 29 -1.03 -10.57 21.31
N ASP A 30 -2.25 -10.31 21.76
CA ASP A 30 -3.02 -11.09 22.72
C ASP A 30 -4.48 -11.35 22.25
N ASP A 31 -4.69 -11.33 20.92
CA ASP A 31 -5.99 -11.48 20.27
C ASP A 31 -6.61 -12.89 20.39
N GLY A 32 -5.83 -13.88 20.85
CA GLY A 32 -6.27 -15.26 21.05
C GLY A 32 -6.27 -16.13 19.79
N ILE A 33 -5.99 -15.56 18.61
CA ILE A 33 -5.99 -16.26 17.32
C ILE A 33 -4.58 -16.33 16.75
N ILE A 34 -3.97 -15.18 16.46
CA ILE A 34 -2.62 -15.07 15.91
C ILE A 34 -1.60 -14.84 17.03
N ASN A 35 -1.96 -14.08 18.07
CA ASN A 35 -1.09 -13.72 19.19
C ASN A 35 0.24 -13.11 18.71
N LYS A 36 0.14 -12.22 17.72
CA LYS A 36 1.25 -11.42 17.18
C LYS A 36 0.80 -9.99 16.99
N SER A 37 1.73 -9.04 17.14
CA SER A 37 1.43 -7.64 16.86
C SER A 37 1.17 -7.44 15.37
N TYR A 38 0.45 -6.37 15.02
CA TYR A 38 0.25 -5.96 13.64
C TYR A 38 1.56 -5.96 12.83
N TYR A 39 2.64 -5.41 13.40
CA TYR A 39 3.93 -5.29 12.72
C TYR A 39 4.59 -6.65 12.46
N ASP A 40 4.48 -7.59 13.39
CA ASP A 40 4.98 -8.95 13.20
C ASP A 40 4.21 -9.69 12.09
N VAL A 41 2.91 -9.46 11.99
CA VAL A 41 2.07 -10.06 10.95
C VAL A 41 2.36 -9.46 9.57
N VAL A 42 2.49 -8.13 9.48
CA VAL A 42 2.85 -7.48 8.21
C VAL A 42 4.19 -7.99 7.69
N LEU A 43 5.20 -8.11 8.55
CA LEU A 43 6.51 -8.69 8.21
C LEU A 43 6.44 -10.12 7.67
N GLY A 44 5.46 -10.90 8.12
CA GLY A 44 5.22 -12.27 7.69
C GLY A 44 4.53 -12.40 6.33
N ASN A 45 4.00 -11.30 5.77
CA ASN A 45 3.33 -11.32 4.47
C ASN A 45 4.33 -11.28 3.31
N ASP A 46 4.03 -12.00 2.24
CA ASP A 46 4.78 -11.93 0.98
C ASP A 46 4.38 -10.73 0.12
N LEU A 47 3.11 -10.32 0.21
CA LEU A 47 2.48 -9.25 -0.57
C LEU A 47 1.29 -8.68 0.21
N CYS A 48 1.13 -7.36 0.20
CA CYS A 48 -0.04 -6.68 0.74
C CYS A 48 -0.89 -6.02 -0.35
N ILE A 49 -2.22 -5.92 -0.16
CA ILE A 49 -3.14 -5.40 -1.17
C ILE A 49 -4.08 -4.38 -0.54
N TYR A 50 -3.96 -3.11 -0.94
CA TYR A 50 -4.70 -1.96 -0.41
C TYR A 50 -5.39 -1.21 -1.56
N PRO A 51 -6.44 -1.79 -2.18
CA PRO A 51 -7.06 -1.24 -3.38
C PRO A 51 -8.06 -0.16 -2.97
N SER A 52 -7.55 0.93 -2.41
CA SER A 52 -8.37 2.00 -1.83
C SER A 52 -9.03 2.84 -2.92
N TYR A 53 -10.26 3.28 -2.64
CA TYR A 53 -10.99 4.24 -3.48
C TYR A 53 -10.85 5.67 -2.92
N TYR A 54 -10.74 5.79 -1.61
CA TYR A 54 -10.51 7.05 -0.91
C TYR A 54 -9.48 6.85 0.19
N GLU A 55 -8.28 7.39 -0.01
CA GLU A 55 -7.16 7.29 0.93
C GLU A 55 -6.26 8.52 0.78
N PRO A 56 -6.44 9.58 1.60
CA PRO A 56 -5.76 10.86 1.38
C PRO A 56 -4.23 10.76 1.34
N TRP A 57 -3.67 9.84 2.11
CA TRP A 57 -2.25 9.48 2.05
C TRP A 57 -2.11 7.99 1.78
N GLY A 58 -2.03 7.17 2.82
CA GLY A 58 -1.83 5.74 2.70
C GLY A 58 -0.70 5.28 3.59
N TYR A 59 -0.97 5.25 4.90
CA TYR A 59 0.00 4.78 5.88
C TYR A 59 0.22 3.28 5.78
N THR A 60 -0.84 2.50 5.56
CA THR A 60 -0.74 1.03 5.43
C THR A 60 0.17 0.58 4.27
N PRO A 61 0.04 1.10 3.03
CA PRO A 61 0.99 0.75 1.97
C PRO A 61 2.40 1.28 2.22
N LEU A 62 2.56 2.43 2.88
CA LEU A 62 3.86 2.96 3.30
C LEU A 62 4.53 2.05 4.36
N GLU A 63 3.79 1.60 5.37
CA GLU A 63 4.26 0.66 6.38
C GLU A 63 4.69 -0.66 5.75
N ALA A 64 3.90 -1.21 4.83
CA ALA A 64 4.25 -2.44 4.11
C ALA A 64 5.62 -2.33 3.42
N VAL A 65 5.85 -1.25 2.65
CA VAL A 65 7.14 -1.07 1.97
C VAL A 65 8.29 -0.81 2.94
N ALA A 66 8.05 -0.15 4.07
CA ALA A 66 9.04 0.04 5.14
C ALA A 66 9.47 -1.30 5.78
N PHE A 67 8.56 -2.27 5.86
CA PHE A 67 8.87 -3.65 6.25
C PHE A 67 9.39 -4.52 5.10
N LYS A 68 9.74 -3.89 3.96
CA LYS A 68 10.26 -4.56 2.75
C LYS A 68 9.25 -5.55 2.14
N VAL A 69 7.96 -5.33 2.38
CA VAL A 69 6.87 -6.13 1.83
C VAL A 69 6.27 -5.38 0.65
N PRO A 70 6.37 -5.91 -0.58
CA PRO A 70 5.74 -5.29 -1.73
C PRO A 70 4.23 -5.15 -1.52
N CYS A 71 3.63 -4.12 -2.13
CA CYS A 71 2.19 -3.92 -2.00
C CYS A 71 1.52 -3.49 -3.31
N ILE A 72 0.20 -3.65 -3.37
CA ILE A 72 -0.67 -3.13 -4.43
C ILE A 72 -1.49 -1.99 -3.84
N THR A 73 -1.52 -0.83 -4.50
CA THR A 73 -2.36 0.32 -4.16
C THR A 73 -2.98 0.93 -5.42
N THR A 74 -3.66 2.07 -5.30
CA THR A 74 -4.32 2.76 -6.42
C THR A 74 -3.78 4.18 -6.61
N ASP A 75 -4.05 4.76 -7.78
CA ASP A 75 -3.79 6.18 -8.08
C ASP A 75 -4.81 7.13 -7.43
N LEU A 76 -5.80 6.62 -6.71
CA LEU A 76 -6.68 7.41 -5.83
C LEU A 76 -6.14 7.51 -4.40
N ALA A 77 -5.12 6.73 -4.05
CA ALA A 77 -4.40 6.84 -2.78
C ALA A 77 -3.24 7.84 -2.92
N GLY A 78 -3.07 8.74 -1.94
CA GLY A 78 -1.99 9.73 -1.94
C GLY A 78 -0.59 9.11 -2.03
N PHE A 79 -0.37 7.97 -1.36
CA PHE A 79 0.86 7.19 -1.42
C PHE A 79 1.09 6.61 -2.81
N GLY A 80 0.05 6.13 -3.49
CA GLY A 80 0.15 5.64 -4.86
C GLY A 80 0.52 6.73 -5.86
N LEU A 81 -0.07 7.92 -5.71
CA LEU A 81 0.32 9.11 -6.48
C LEU A 81 1.77 9.52 -6.22
N TRP A 82 2.17 9.55 -4.95
CA TRP A 82 3.54 9.86 -4.55
C TRP A 82 4.54 8.86 -5.12
N ALA A 83 4.28 7.55 -5.00
CA ALA A 83 5.15 6.49 -5.53
C ALA A 83 5.33 6.59 -7.05
N ASN A 84 4.23 6.87 -7.78
CA ASN A 84 4.31 7.12 -9.22
C ASN A 84 5.14 8.37 -9.54
N SER A 85 5.04 9.43 -8.73
CA SER A 85 5.84 10.64 -8.91
C SER A 85 7.34 10.37 -8.67
N GLU A 86 7.67 9.58 -7.66
CA GLU A 86 9.05 9.18 -7.34
C GLU A 86 9.68 8.31 -8.43
N LYS A 87 8.86 7.50 -9.12
CA LYS A 87 9.27 6.69 -10.26
C LYS A 87 9.29 7.49 -11.57
N GLY A 88 8.44 8.51 -11.70
CA GLY A 88 8.17 9.23 -12.95
C GLY A 88 7.25 8.50 -13.93
N SER A 89 6.62 7.40 -13.49
CA SER A 89 5.67 6.60 -14.29
C SER A 89 4.81 5.73 -13.37
N TYR A 90 3.83 5.01 -13.92
CA TYR A 90 3.07 4.04 -13.13
C TYR A 90 3.98 2.93 -12.57
N SER A 91 3.91 2.72 -11.27
CA SER A 91 4.71 1.71 -10.58
C SER A 91 4.15 0.31 -10.82
N GLU A 92 5.05 -0.62 -11.10
CA GLU A 92 4.78 -2.05 -11.30
C GLU A 92 5.28 -2.83 -10.08
N ILE A 93 4.83 -4.09 -9.92
CA ILE A 93 5.15 -4.86 -8.71
C ILE A 93 6.67 -5.04 -8.49
N GLU A 94 7.44 -5.06 -9.58
CA GLU A 94 8.91 -5.10 -9.54
C GLU A 94 9.54 -3.87 -8.87
N ASP A 95 8.86 -2.74 -8.84
CA ASP A 95 9.31 -1.51 -8.18
C ASP A 95 9.06 -1.51 -6.66
N GLY A 96 8.50 -2.61 -6.13
CA GLY A 96 8.12 -2.74 -4.72
C GLY A 96 6.71 -2.24 -4.41
N VAL A 97 6.07 -1.53 -5.35
CA VAL A 97 4.65 -1.16 -5.26
C VAL A 97 4.01 -1.20 -6.65
N LYS A 98 2.90 -1.92 -6.77
CA LYS A 98 2.03 -1.82 -7.95
C LYS A 98 0.99 -0.73 -7.72
N VAL A 99 0.94 0.28 -8.59
CA VAL A 99 -0.13 1.30 -8.56
C VAL A 99 -1.10 1.02 -9.70
N ILE A 100 -2.36 0.81 -9.35
CA ILE A 100 -3.44 0.51 -10.32
C ILE A 100 -4.27 1.76 -10.56
N LYS A 101 -4.53 2.07 -11.84
CA LYS A 101 -5.47 3.13 -12.20
C LYS A 101 -6.89 2.77 -11.78
N ARG A 102 -7.54 3.66 -11.02
CA ARG A 102 -8.90 3.47 -10.51
C ARG A 102 -9.78 4.68 -10.80
N THR A 103 -11.03 4.40 -11.14
CA THR A 103 -12.09 5.37 -11.39
C THR A 103 -13.41 4.85 -10.81
N ASP A 104 -14.48 5.61 -10.97
CA ASP A 104 -15.83 5.24 -10.50
C ASP A 104 -16.44 4.08 -11.30
N TYR A 105 -15.89 3.79 -12.48
CA TYR A 105 -16.54 2.92 -13.47
C TYR A 105 -15.73 1.68 -13.84
N ASN A 106 -14.50 1.52 -13.32
CA ASN A 106 -13.57 0.49 -13.77
C ASN A 106 -13.34 -0.65 -12.74
N TYR A 107 -14.39 -1.02 -12.01
CA TYR A 107 -14.29 -2.01 -10.93
C TYR A 107 -13.68 -3.34 -11.41
N SER A 108 -14.14 -3.84 -12.55
CA SER A 108 -13.69 -5.13 -13.11
C SER A 108 -12.23 -5.06 -13.53
N GLU A 109 -11.80 -3.97 -14.15
CA GLU A 109 -10.42 -3.74 -14.59
C GLU A 109 -9.47 -3.66 -13.39
N VAL A 110 -9.88 -3.04 -12.29
CA VAL A 110 -9.11 -3.02 -11.05
C VAL A 110 -8.98 -4.43 -10.46
N ALA A 111 -10.08 -5.19 -10.43
CA ALA A 111 -10.06 -6.57 -9.94
C ALA A 111 -9.15 -7.47 -10.79
N ASP A 112 -9.21 -7.34 -12.12
CA ASP A 112 -8.36 -8.07 -13.05
C ASP A 112 -6.89 -7.68 -12.89
N ALA A 113 -6.59 -6.39 -12.76
CA ALA A 113 -5.22 -5.92 -12.52
C ALA A 113 -4.63 -6.45 -11.20
N ILE A 114 -5.42 -6.55 -10.13
CA ILE A 114 -5.00 -7.16 -8.87
C ILE A 114 -4.72 -8.64 -9.08
N LYS A 115 -5.67 -9.38 -9.67
CA LYS A 115 -5.55 -10.82 -9.96
C LYS A 115 -4.29 -11.12 -10.78
N ASP A 116 -4.08 -10.39 -11.86
CA ASP A 116 -2.93 -10.58 -12.76
C ASP A 116 -1.61 -10.25 -12.06
N THR A 117 -1.59 -9.20 -11.22
CA THR A 117 -0.40 -8.86 -10.42
C THR A 117 -0.08 -9.94 -9.38
N VAL A 118 -1.09 -10.46 -8.68
CA VAL A 118 -0.91 -11.56 -7.72
C VAL A 118 -0.42 -12.82 -8.42
N ALA A 119 -1.03 -13.20 -9.54
CA ALA A 119 -0.62 -14.35 -10.33
C ALA A 119 0.84 -14.21 -10.82
N LYS A 120 1.19 -13.04 -11.35
CA LYS A 120 2.56 -12.70 -11.78
C LYS A 120 3.55 -12.83 -10.62
N TYR A 121 3.28 -12.20 -9.48
CA TYR A 121 4.16 -12.22 -8.32
C TYR A 121 4.31 -13.64 -7.72
N SER A 122 3.23 -14.43 -7.69
CA SER A 122 3.28 -15.82 -7.23
C SER A 122 4.18 -16.72 -8.09
N GLY A 123 4.40 -16.35 -9.36
CA GLY A 123 5.30 -17.04 -10.28
C GLY A 123 6.75 -16.56 -10.22
N PHE A 124 7.09 -15.57 -9.39
CA PHE A 124 8.45 -15.06 -9.30
C PHE A 124 9.39 -16.05 -8.63
N THR A 125 10.62 -16.10 -9.15
CA THR A 125 11.73 -16.76 -8.47
C THR A 125 12.09 -16.01 -7.19
N LYS A 126 12.76 -16.69 -6.25
CA LYS A 126 13.28 -16.08 -5.02
C LYS A 126 14.13 -14.82 -5.30
N THR A 127 14.92 -14.81 -6.37
CA THR A 127 15.71 -13.65 -6.79
C THR A 127 14.83 -12.47 -7.21
N GLN A 128 13.78 -12.73 -7.99
CA GLN A 128 12.82 -11.68 -8.38
C GLN A 128 12.05 -11.14 -7.18
N VAL A 129 11.58 -12.01 -6.28
CA VAL A 129 10.93 -11.61 -5.02
C VAL A 129 11.86 -10.72 -4.20
N ASN A 130 13.11 -11.16 -3.97
CA ASN A 130 14.09 -10.37 -3.22
C ASN A 130 14.36 -9.00 -3.86
N LYS A 131 14.36 -8.92 -5.20
CA LYS A 131 14.49 -7.64 -5.91
C LYS A 131 13.30 -6.72 -5.62
N CYS A 132 12.07 -7.22 -5.67
CA CYS A 132 10.87 -6.44 -5.33
C CYS A 132 10.92 -5.93 -3.89
N ARG A 133 11.28 -6.81 -2.94
CA ARG A 133 11.45 -6.47 -1.52
C ARG A 133 12.51 -5.40 -1.30
N LYS A 134 13.63 -5.47 -2.02
CA LYS A 134 14.69 -4.45 -1.97
C LYS A 134 14.23 -3.11 -2.55
N ASN A 135 13.47 -3.12 -3.63
CA ASN A 135 12.91 -1.90 -4.19
C ASN A 135 11.86 -1.26 -3.26
N ALA A 136 11.05 -2.07 -2.57
CA ALA A 136 10.15 -1.58 -1.52
C ALA A 136 10.92 -0.88 -0.39
N GLU A 137 12.02 -1.47 0.09
CA GLU A 137 12.92 -0.83 1.07
C GLU A 137 13.44 0.53 0.56
N ILE A 138 13.99 0.57 -0.66
CA ILE A 138 14.54 1.79 -1.25
C ILE A 138 13.47 2.89 -1.38
N LEU A 139 12.25 2.53 -1.79
CA LEU A 139 11.14 3.46 -1.86
C LEU A 139 10.80 4.02 -0.46
N SER A 140 10.75 3.16 0.57
CA SER A 140 10.42 3.57 1.94
C SER A 140 11.42 4.59 2.51
N GLU A 141 12.70 4.49 2.16
CA GLU A 141 13.74 5.44 2.61
C GLU A 141 13.46 6.87 2.13
N LYS A 142 12.85 7.02 0.95
CA LYS A 142 12.47 8.33 0.40
C LYS A 142 11.29 8.98 1.13
N ALA A 143 10.49 8.18 1.83
CA ALA A 143 9.36 8.67 2.63
C ALA A 143 9.74 9.04 4.07
N LEU A 144 11.03 8.98 4.43
CA LEU A 144 11.48 9.39 5.76
C LEU A 144 11.22 10.88 5.99
N TRP A 145 10.80 11.23 7.21
CA TRP A 145 10.48 12.60 7.61
C TRP A 145 11.58 13.62 7.33
N LYS A 146 12.85 13.20 7.35
CA LYS A 146 13.99 14.06 7.00
C LYS A 146 13.89 14.66 5.58
N HIS A 147 13.16 14.01 4.68
CA HIS A 147 12.88 14.50 3.33
C HIS A 147 11.59 15.32 3.28
N PHE A 148 10.54 14.89 3.99
CA PHE A 148 9.24 15.56 3.94
C PHE A 148 9.16 16.86 4.73
N ILE A 149 10.02 17.03 5.73
CA ILE A 149 10.03 18.24 6.57
C ILE A 149 10.36 19.50 5.78
N GLU A 150 11.08 19.39 4.65
CA GLU A 150 11.42 20.54 3.80
C GLU A 150 10.17 21.28 3.30
N TYR A 151 9.13 20.54 2.88
CA TYR A 151 7.86 21.12 2.44
C TYR A 151 7.12 21.86 3.56
N TYR A 152 7.31 21.45 4.83
CA TYR A 152 6.76 22.17 5.97
C TYR A 152 7.49 23.49 6.21
N TYR A 153 8.81 23.50 6.07
CA TYR A 153 9.58 24.75 6.17
C TYR A 153 9.20 25.74 5.08
N ASP A 154 9.00 25.29 3.85
CA ASP A 154 8.51 26.14 2.76
C ASP A 154 7.11 26.71 3.07
N ALA A 155 6.20 25.88 3.60
CA ALA A 155 4.88 26.33 4.00
C ALA A 155 4.93 27.37 5.13
N TYR A 156 5.82 27.20 6.12
CA TYR A 156 6.01 28.17 7.20
C TYR A 156 6.64 29.47 6.70
N ASP A 157 7.69 29.43 5.89
CA ASP A 157 8.30 30.62 5.28
C ASP A 157 7.27 31.39 4.46
N PHE A 158 6.48 30.69 3.63
CA PHE A 158 5.40 31.30 2.87
C PHE A 158 4.39 32.01 3.78
N ALA A 159 3.93 31.35 4.85
CA ALA A 159 2.97 31.93 5.79
C ALA A 159 3.52 33.17 6.52
N LEU A 160 4.79 33.12 6.96
CA LEU A 160 5.47 34.22 7.64
C LEU A 160 5.63 35.43 6.73
N ARG A 161 6.09 35.25 5.49
CA ARG A 161 6.19 36.34 4.51
C ARG A 161 4.84 37.01 4.25
N LYS A 162 3.76 36.23 4.15
CA LYS A 162 2.40 36.79 4.01
C LYS A 162 1.95 37.56 5.25
N ALA A 163 2.34 37.13 6.44
CA ALA A 163 2.06 37.84 7.68
C ALA A 163 2.79 39.18 7.74
N GLU A 164 4.08 39.23 7.41
CA GLU A 164 4.86 40.48 7.38
C GLU A 164 4.27 41.51 6.42
N VAL A 165 3.80 41.09 5.25
CA VAL A 165 3.14 41.97 4.28
C VAL A 165 1.85 42.57 4.84
N ARG A 166 1.06 41.80 5.61
CA ARG A 166 -0.16 42.30 6.26
C ARG A 166 0.15 43.30 7.37
N MET A 167 1.23 43.09 8.11
CA MET A 167 1.65 43.98 9.21
C MET A 167 2.22 45.33 8.75
N LYS A 168 2.65 45.43 7.49
CA LYS A 168 3.18 46.68 6.89
C LYS A 168 2.09 47.57 6.26
N LYS A 169 0.85 47.11 6.20
CA LYS A 169 -0.32 47.89 5.79
C LYS A 169 -1.06 48.43 7.00
#